data_AF-A0A522WXM8-F1
#
_entry.id   AF-A0A522WXM8-F1
#
_cell.length_a   1.000
_cell.length_b   1.000
_cell.length_c   1.000
_cell.angle_alpha   90.00
_cell.angle_beta   90.00
_cell.angle_gamma   90.00
#
_symmetry.space_group_name_H-M   'P 1'
#
loop_
_entity.id
_entity.type
_entity.pdbx_description
1 polymer ?
#
loop_
_entity_poly.entity_id
_entity_poly.type
_entity_poly.pdbx_seq_one_letter_code
_entity_poly.pdbx_strand_id
1 'polypeptide(L)'
;MNTDLSIFHLVKEASFVVQFVMLILLTASVSSWTFIFTKRKELNRAIEITDEFEEQFWSGVVLADLYRKLAAKDFEPEGIEKIFLAGYKEFSRMRQAGNVEPVVQVESAQRVMRIELSRELERLDEHLAFLATVGSISPYIGLFGTVWGIMNSFMSLGNVKQATLAQVAPGIAEALIATAIGLFAAIPAVIAYNRFSTRLDRLTGRYELFVEEFVVLLQRQAHQK
;
A
#
# COMPACT_ATOMS: atom_id res chain seq x y z
N MET A 1 -41.35 -15.65 -21.79
CA MET A 1 -40.57 -14.41 -21.59
C MET A 1 -40.48 -14.15 -20.11
N ASN A 2 -39.32 -14.46 -19.55
CA ASN A 2 -38.64 -13.81 -18.42
C ASN A 2 -37.45 -14.72 -18.08
N THR A 3 -36.46 -14.68 -18.96
CA THR A 3 -35.08 -15.06 -18.65
C THR A 3 -34.53 -14.06 -17.65
N ASP A 4 -35.03 -14.12 -16.42
CA ASP A 4 -34.34 -13.53 -15.28
C ASP A 4 -33.17 -14.47 -14.95
N LEU A 5 -32.18 -14.50 -15.85
CA LEU A 5 -30.80 -14.85 -15.56
C LEU A 5 -30.24 -13.77 -14.62
N SER A 6 -30.86 -13.60 -13.47
CA SER A 6 -30.33 -12.82 -12.39
C SER A 6 -29.01 -13.47 -12.03
N ILE A 7 -27.92 -12.69 -11.98
CA ILE A 7 -26.60 -13.15 -11.55
C ILE A 7 -26.71 -13.92 -10.23
N PHE A 8 -27.66 -13.52 -9.37
CA PHE A 8 -27.97 -14.21 -8.13
C PHE A 8 -28.50 -15.65 -8.31
N HIS A 9 -29.32 -15.90 -9.34
CA HIS A 9 -29.83 -17.24 -9.65
C HIS A 9 -28.71 -18.16 -10.15
N LEU A 10 -27.88 -17.65 -11.07
CA LEU A 10 -26.68 -18.34 -11.57
C LEU A 10 -25.71 -18.68 -10.42
N VAL A 11 -25.48 -17.74 -9.50
CA VAL A 11 -24.63 -17.99 -8.34
C VAL A 11 -25.23 -19.07 -7.43
N LYS A 12 -26.55 -19.11 -7.25
CA LYS A 12 -27.23 -20.06 -6.37
C LYS A 12 -27.23 -21.50 -6.92
N GLU A 13 -27.26 -21.65 -8.25
CA GLU A 13 -27.24 -22.95 -8.93
C GLU A 13 -25.82 -23.53 -9.09
N ALA A 14 -24.79 -22.69 -8.93
CA ALA A 14 -23.40 -23.10 -8.99
C ALA A 14 -23.00 -24.11 -7.91
N SER A 15 -22.03 -24.95 -8.24
CA SER A 15 -21.44 -25.89 -7.27
C SER A 15 -20.89 -25.16 -6.06
N PHE A 16 -20.93 -25.82 -4.89
CA PHE A 16 -20.44 -25.26 -3.63
C PHE A 16 -19.02 -24.68 -3.72
N VAL A 17 -18.13 -25.35 -4.48
CA VAL A 17 -16.76 -24.89 -4.71
C VAL A 17 -16.72 -23.57 -5.49
N VAL A 18 -17.53 -23.43 -6.55
CA VAL A 18 -17.60 -22.20 -7.36
C VAL A 18 -18.20 -21.05 -6.55
N GLN A 19 -19.22 -21.32 -5.73
CA GLN A 19 -19.77 -20.33 -4.78
C GLN A 19 -18.70 -19.82 -3.80
N PHE A 20 -17.91 -20.75 -3.24
CA PHE A 20 -16.83 -20.40 -2.33
C PHE A 20 -15.73 -19.56 -3.01
N VAL A 21 -15.35 -19.92 -4.25
CA VAL A 21 -14.41 -19.12 -5.07
C VAL A 21 -14.93 -17.70 -5.27
N MET A 22 -16.20 -17.54 -5.68
CA MET A 22 -16.80 -16.22 -5.88
C MET A 22 -16.86 -15.41 -4.59
N LEU A 23 -17.14 -16.03 -3.44
CA LEU A 23 -17.15 -15.36 -2.14
C LEU A 23 -15.75 -14.84 -1.74
N ILE A 24 -14.70 -15.63 -1.96
CA ILE A 24 -13.31 -15.21 -1.73
C ILE A 24 -12.98 -14.00 -2.62
N LEU A 25 -13.28 -14.08 -3.91
CA LEU A 25 -12.97 -13.01 -4.86
C LEU A 25 -13.74 -11.72 -4.54
N LEU A 26 -15.00 -11.84 -4.14
CA LEU A 26 -15.81 -10.71 -3.72
C LEU A 26 -15.24 -10.03 -2.47
N THR A 27 -14.87 -10.83 -1.46
CA THR A 27 -14.26 -10.32 -0.23
C THR A 27 -12.91 -9.65 -0.52
N ALA A 28 -12.07 -10.28 -1.35
CA ALA A 28 -10.80 -9.70 -1.78
C ALA A 28 -11.00 -8.37 -2.54
N SER A 29 -12.01 -8.27 -3.39
CA SER A 29 -12.35 -7.05 -4.12
C SER A 29 -12.76 -5.92 -3.19
N VAL A 30 -13.65 -6.18 -2.22
CA VAL A 30 -14.11 -5.17 -1.24
C VAL A 30 -12.95 -4.70 -0.36
N SER A 31 -12.11 -5.62 0.13
CA SER A 31 -10.91 -5.29 0.90
C SER A 31 -9.91 -4.49 0.07
N SER A 32 -9.71 -4.84 -1.20
CA SER A 32 -8.83 -4.11 -2.13
C SER A 32 -9.28 -2.66 -2.28
N TRP A 33 -10.57 -2.40 -2.53
CA TRP A 33 -11.09 -1.04 -2.61
C TRP A 33 -10.88 -0.25 -1.33
N THR A 34 -11.09 -0.88 -0.17
CA THR A 34 -10.86 -0.25 1.14
C THR A 34 -9.40 0.20 1.27
N PHE A 35 -8.45 -0.68 0.98
CA PHE A 35 -7.02 -0.33 1.03
C PHE A 35 -6.64 0.70 -0.04
N ILE A 36 -7.25 0.67 -1.23
CA ILE A 36 -7.01 1.67 -2.27
C ILE A 36 -7.34 3.07 -1.78
N PHE A 37 -8.50 3.27 -1.15
CA PHE A 37 -8.91 4.59 -0.66
C PHE A 37 -8.07 5.05 0.53
N THR A 38 -7.82 4.16 1.49
CA THR A 38 -6.98 4.47 2.66
C THR A 38 -5.57 4.85 2.22
N LYS A 39 -4.96 4.05 1.33
CA LYS A 39 -3.58 4.29 0.89
C LYS A 39 -3.43 5.54 0.04
N ARG A 40 -4.45 5.86 -0.77
CA ARG A 40 -4.49 7.12 -1.51
C ARG A 40 -4.48 8.32 -0.58
N LYS A 41 -5.27 8.30 0.50
CA LYS A 41 -5.32 9.40 1.48
C LYS A 41 -4.01 9.51 2.25
N GLU A 42 -3.47 8.38 2.71
CA GLU A 42 -2.22 8.33 3.46
C GLU A 42 -1.03 8.88 2.65
N LEU A 43 -0.83 8.39 1.41
CA LEU A 43 0.27 8.86 0.56
C LEU A 43 0.11 10.32 0.14
N ASN A 44 -1.11 10.77 -0.18
CA ASN A 44 -1.32 12.17 -0.53
C ASN A 44 -1.00 13.10 0.65
N ARG A 45 -1.44 12.75 1.87
CA ARG A 45 -1.10 13.50 3.08
C ARG A 45 0.40 13.53 3.32
N ALA A 46 1.09 12.39 3.19
CA ALA A 46 2.53 12.33 3.36
C ALA A 46 3.27 13.22 2.34
N ILE A 47 2.82 13.25 1.09
CA ILE A 47 3.39 14.12 0.05
C ILE A 47 3.13 15.61 0.38
N GLU A 48 1.90 15.97 0.74
CA GLU A 48 1.53 17.35 1.11
C GLU A 48 2.38 17.87 2.28
N ILE A 49 2.52 17.06 3.35
CA ILE A 49 3.37 17.40 4.50
C ILE A 49 4.84 17.56 4.08
N THR A 50 5.32 16.71 3.16
CA THR A 50 6.69 16.79 2.68
C THR A 50 6.93 18.06 1.87
N ASP A 51 5.99 18.44 1.00
CA ASP A 51 6.05 19.68 0.23
C ASP A 51 6.08 20.91 1.16
N GLU A 52 5.17 20.97 2.13
CA GLU A 52 5.11 22.08 3.10
C GLU A 52 6.35 22.16 4.00
N PHE A 53 6.87 21.01 4.44
CA PHE A 53 8.07 20.96 5.27
C PHE A 53 9.31 21.39 4.48
N GLU A 54 9.51 20.89 3.27
CA GLU A 54 10.66 21.25 2.43
C GLU A 54 10.65 22.76 2.13
N GLU A 55 9.50 23.35 1.79
CA GLU A 55 9.38 24.79 1.58
C GLU A 55 9.82 25.58 2.82
N GLN A 56 9.35 25.19 4.00
CA GLN A 56 9.73 25.83 5.26
C GLN A 56 11.22 25.65 5.59
N PHE A 57 11.74 24.44 5.41
CA PHE A 57 13.14 24.11 5.70
C PHE A 57 14.10 24.90 4.81
N TRP A 58 13.77 25.05 3.52
CA TRP A 58 14.61 25.76 2.54
C TRP A 58 14.39 27.27 2.50
N SER A 59 13.34 27.80 3.14
CA SER A 59 13.08 29.25 3.23
C SER A 59 14.12 30.05 4.03
N GLY A 60 15.07 29.39 4.68
CA GLY A 60 16.11 30.02 5.51
C GLY A 60 15.70 30.25 6.97
N VAL A 61 14.59 29.65 7.41
CA VAL A 61 14.17 29.63 8.82
C VAL A 61 15.24 28.98 9.70
N VAL A 62 15.43 29.51 10.91
CA VAL A 62 16.37 28.96 11.88
C VAL A 62 15.89 27.56 12.31
N LEU A 63 16.76 26.56 12.21
CA LEU A 63 16.43 25.17 12.54
C LEU A 63 15.85 25.00 13.97
N ALA A 64 16.29 25.82 14.91
CA ALA A 64 15.75 25.84 16.28
C ALA A 64 14.28 26.28 16.35
N ASP A 65 13.84 27.20 15.48
CA ASP A 65 12.45 27.64 15.39
C ASP A 65 11.57 26.53 14.83
N LEU A 66 12.04 25.90 13.74
CA LEU A 66 11.36 24.76 13.12
C LEU A 66 11.22 23.60 14.11
N TYR A 67 12.29 23.27 14.85
CA TYR A 67 12.23 22.25 15.90
C TYR A 67 11.21 22.59 16.98
N ARG A 68 11.18 23.83 17.48
CA ARG A 68 10.21 24.26 18.51
C ARG A 68 8.77 24.16 18.03
N LYS A 69 8.50 24.52 16.78
CA LYS A 69 7.17 24.39 16.16
C LYS A 69 6.75 22.92 16.10
N LEU A 70 7.60 22.05 15.56
CA LEU A 70 7.29 20.63 15.36
C LEU A 70 7.27 19.82 16.67
N ALA A 71 8.00 20.26 17.70
CA ALA A 71 8.01 19.64 19.03
C ALA A 71 6.91 20.18 19.96
N ALA A 72 6.06 21.11 19.48
CA ALA A 72 4.95 21.63 20.27
C ALA A 72 3.95 20.52 20.61
N LYS A 73 3.36 20.57 21.81
CA LYS A 73 2.48 19.51 22.32
C LYS A 73 1.25 19.27 21.44
N ASP A 74 0.74 20.31 20.81
CA ASP A 74 -0.48 20.26 19.98
C ASP A 74 -0.17 19.96 18.50
N PHE A 75 1.09 19.65 18.18
CA PHE A 75 1.53 19.29 16.84
C PHE A 75 1.85 17.80 16.77
N GLU A 76 1.27 17.11 15.79
CA GLU A 76 1.53 15.69 15.53
C GLU A 76 2.41 15.56 14.28
N PRO A 77 3.74 15.44 14.44
CA PRO A 77 4.64 15.35 13.30
C PRO A 77 4.44 14.04 12.54
N GLU A 78 4.53 14.09 11.22
CA GLU A 78 4.41 12.92 10.33
C GLU A 78 5.55 12.91 9.29
N GLY A 79 5.83 11.73 8.73
CA GLY A 79 6.75 11.64 7.60
C GLY A 79 8.14 12.24 7.88
N ILE A 80 8.54 13.14 6.98
CA ILE A 80 9.80 13.89 7.04
C ILE A 80 9.99 14.70 8.33
N GLU A 81 8.90 15.18 8.95
CA GLU A 81 8.97 16.00 10.15
C GLU A 81 9.47 15.19 11.35
N LYS A 82 9.06 13.92 11.46
CA LYS A 82 9.57 13.00 12.49
C LYS A 82 11.06 12.74 12.30
N ILE A 83 11.50 12.58 11.05
CA ILE A 83 12.91 12.37 10.71
C ILE A 83 13.73 13.59 11.15
N PHE A 84 13.28 14.79 10.77
CA PHE A 84 13.92 16.04 11.20
C PHE A 84 14.00 16.17 12.72
N LEU A 85 12.87 15.96 13.42
CA LEU A 85 12.80 16.06 14.88
C LEU A 85 13.77 15.11 15.56
N ALA A 86 13.85 13.85 15.12
CA ALA A 86 14.76 12.87 15.67
C ALA A 86 16.23 13.26 15.47
N GLY A 87 16.59 13.69 14.26
CA GLY A 87 17.93 14.15 13.94
C GLY A 87 18.35 15.38 14.74
N TYR A 88 17.52 16.42 14.75
CA TYR A 88 17.82 17.67 15.46
C TYR A 88 17.88 17.46 16.98
N LYS A 89 16.95 16.69 17.55
CA LYS A 89 16.94 16.36 18.98
C LYS A 89 18.22 15.66 19.41
N GLU A 90 18.65 14.66 18.64
CA GLU A 90 19.86 13.91 18.96
C GLU A 90 21.13 14.75 18.80
N PHE A 91 21.22 15.52 17.71
CA PHE A 91 22.32 16.45 17.49
C PHE A 91 22.44 17.46 18.65
N SER A 92 21.33 18.09 19.03
CA SER A 92 21.30 19.06 20.13
C SER A 92 21.68 18.41 21.46
N ARG A 93 21.22 17.19 21.73
CA ARG A 93 21.57 16.41 22.93
C ARG A 93 23.08 16.13 23.00
N MET A 94 23.68 15.67 21.89
CA MET A 94 25.11 15.37 21.84
C MET A 94 25.98 16.62 21.92
N ARG A 95 25.55 17.73 21.29
CA ARG A 95 26.23 19.03 21.37
C ARG A 95 26.23 19.58 22.80
N GLN A 96 25.10 19.48 23.52
CA GLN A 96 25.00 19.92 24.91
C GLN A 96 25.87 19.10 25.88
N ALA A 97 26.19 17.85 25.55
CA ALA A 97 27.09 17.03 26.35
C ALA A 97 28.55 17.51 26.32
N GLY A 98 28.93 18.39 25.38
CA GLY A 98 30.18 19.16 25.36
C GLY A 98 31.48 18.39 25.06
N ASN A 99 31.52 17.08 25.30
CA ASN A 99 32.71 16.22 25.18
C ASN A 99 32.68 15.25 23.99
N VAL A 100 31.80 15.49 23.02
CA VAL A 100 31.63 14.62 21.84
C VAL A 100 32.22 15.31 20.62
N GLU A 101 33.06 14.63 19.86
CA GLU A 101 33.62 15.19 18.62
C GLU A 101 32.52 15.55 17.61
N PRO A 102 32.63 16.67 16.88
CA PRO A 102 31.64 17.12 15.90
C PRO A 102 31.18 16.02 14.92
N VAL A 103 32.11 15.16 14.47
CA VAL A 103 31.83 14.03 13.59
C VAL A 103 30.86 13.05 14.24
N VAL A 104 31.13 12.65 15.48
CA VAL A 104 30.30 11.70 16.23
C VAL A 104 28.91 12.27 16.52
N GLN A 105 28.79 13.58 16.75
CA GLN A 105 27.48 14.24 16.93
C GLN A 105 26.59 14.10 15.68
N VAL A 106 27.18 14.34 14.51
CA VAL A 106 26.50 14.26 13.22
C VAL A 106 26.18 12.81 12.86
N GLU A 107 27.12 11.88 13.04
CA GLU A 107 26.89 10.45 12.77
C GLU A 107 25.76 9.89 13.64
N SER A 108 25.70 10.26 14.93
CA SER A 108 24.61 9.86 15.81
C SER A 108 23.28 10.37 15.29
N ALA A 109 23.20 11.66 14.94
CA ALA A 109 22.00 12.26 14.35
C ALA A 109 21.57 11.57 13.05
N GLN A 110 22.51 11.31 12.12
CA GLN A 110 22.23 10.59 10.88
C GLN A 110 21.67 9.19 11.15
N ARG A 111 22.22 8.48 12.13
CA ARG A 111 21.76 7.14 12.49
C ARG A 111 20.32 7.12 12.97
N VAL A 112 19.94 8.02 13.88
CA VAL A 112 18.53 8.09 14.33
C VAL A 112 17.59 8.55 13.23
N MET A 113 18.02 9.48 12.37
CA MET A 113 17.23 9.85 11.19
C MET A 113 16.96 8.66 10.27
N ARG A 114 17.97 7.83 9.99
CA ARG A 114 17.81 6.61 9.19
C ARG A 114 16.90 5.59 9.86
N ILE A 115 16.91 5.49 11.19
CA ILE A 115 15.98 4.62 11.93
C ILE A 115 14.54 5.11 11.78
N GLU A 116 14.27 6.40 11.97
CA GLU A 116 12.92 6.95 11.79
C GLU A 116 12.46 6.89 10.33
N LEU A 117 13.36 7.11 9.37
CA LEU A 117 13.11 6.89 7.94
C LEU A 117 12.60 5.47 7.71
N SER A 118 13.34 4.45 8.14
CA SER A 118 12.94 3.05 7.94
C SER A 118 11.58 2.72 8.56
N ARG A 119 11.27 3.23 9.76
CA ARG A 119 9.97 3.04 10.41
C ARG A 119 8.83 3.68 9.61
N GLU A 120 9.07 4.87 9.09
CA GLU A 120 8.05 5.58 8.31
C GLU A 120 7.81 4.89 6.97
N LEU A 121 8.86 4.36 6.33
CA LEU A 121 8.72 3.57 5.11
C LEU A 121 7.96 2.27 5.37
N GLU A 122 8.23 1.57 6.46
CA GLU A 122 7.50 0.34 6.83
C GLU A 122 6.00 0.63 7.00
N ARG A 123 5.65 1.71 7.71
CA ARG A 123 4.26 2.18 7.85
C ARG A 123 3.62 2.50 6.50
N LEU A 124 4.34 3.22 5.64
CA LEU A 124 3.87 3.60 4.31
C LEU A 124 3.86 2.43 3.31
N ASP A 125 4.51 1.31 3.59
CA ASP A 125 4.45 0.10 2.76
C ASP A 125 3.29 -0.84 3.16
N GLU A 126 2.76 -0.69 4.39
CA GLU A 126 1.63 -1.50 4.87
C GLU A 126 0.47 -1.52 3.86
N HIS A 127 -0.16 -2.69 3.73
CA HIS A 127 -1.28 -2.96 2.81
C HIS A 127 -0.92 -3.01 1.31
N LEU A 128 0.24 -2.51 0.86
CA LEU A 128 0.66 -2.66 -0.54
C LEU A 128 0.87 -4.13 -0.91
N ALA A 129 1.46 -4.92 -0.01
CA ALA A 129 1.63 -6.36 -0.17
C ALA A 129 0.31 -7.10 -0.40
N PHE A 130 -0.78 -6.65 0.26
CA PHE A 130 -2.10 -7.22 0.04
C PHE A 130 -2.61 -6.91 -1.37
N LEU A 131 -2.50 -5.66 -1.83
CA LEU A 131 -2.90 -5.29 -3.19
C LEU A 131 -2.10 -6.05 -4.25
N ALA A 132 -0.79 -6.25 -4.04
CA ALA A 132 0.05 -7.07 -4.92
C ALA A 132 -0.42 -8.53 -4.97
N THR A 133 -0.77 -9.09 -3.81
CA THR A 133 -1.25 -10.47 -3.67
C THR A 133 -2.61 -10.66 -4.34
N VAL A 134 -3.58 -9.78 -4.07
CA VAL A 134 -4.89 -9.80 -4.73
C VAL A 134 -4.73 -9.62 -6.24
N GLY A 135 -3.89 -8.68 -6.67
CA GLY A 135 -3.62 -8.42 -8.08
C GLY A 135 -3.04 -9.62 -8.84
N SER A 136 -2.14 -10.36 -8.21
CA SER A 136 -1.46 -11.50 -8.84
C SER A 136 -2.24 -12.82 -8.73
N ILE A 137 -2.96 -13.07 -7.63
CA ILE A 137 -3.57 -14.37 -7.36
C ILE A 137 -5.04 -14.44 -7.79
N SER A 138 -5.79 -13.32 -7.78
CA SER A 138 -7.23 -13.33 -8.12
C SER A 138 -7.56 -13.90 -9.51
N PRO A 139 -6.77 -13.66 -10.58
CA PRO A 139 -7.02 -14.28 -11.88
C PRO A 139 -6.93 -15.81 -11.82
N TYR A 140 -5.97 -16.34 -11.06
CA TYR A 140 -5.78 -17.79 -10.90
C TYR A 140 -6.89 -18.43 -10.07
N ILE A 141 -7.37 -17.74 -9.04
CA ILE A 141 -8.55 -18.18 -8.26
C ILE A 141 -9.80 -18.22 -9.16
N GLY A 142 -10.01 -17.20 -10.00
CA GLY A 142 -11.09 -17.18 -10.98
C GLY A 142 -10.99 -18.31 -12.00
N LEU A 143 -9.80 -18.52 -12.57
CA LEU A 143 -9.52 -19.62 -13.49
C LEU A 143 -9.80 -20.98 -12.86
N PHE A 144 -9.40 -21.19 -11.61
CA PHE A 144 -9.71 -22.40 -10.86
C PHE A 144 -11.22 -22.63 -10.76
N GLY A 145 -12.00 -21.59 -10.42
CA GLY A 145 -13.45 -21.66 -10.40
C GLY A 145 -14.04 -22.06 -11.76
N THR A 146 -13.50 -21.52 -12.85
CA THR A 146 -13.94 -21.87 -14.20
C THR A 146 -13.62 -23.32 -14.56
N VAL A 147 -12.39 -23.78 -14.30
CA VAL A 147 -11.97 -25.16 -14.56
C VAL A 147 -12.85 -26.14 -13.78
N TRP A 148 -13.11 -25.85 -12.51
CA TRP A 148 -13.96 -26.69 -11.66
C TRP A 148 -15.42 -26.73 -12.15
N GLY A 149 -16.01 -25.57 -12.47
CA GLY A 149 -17.39 -25.50 -12.95
C GLY A 149 -17.60 -26.21 -14.29
N ILE A 150 -16.66 -26.05 -15.22
CA ILE A 150 -16.68 -26.77 -16.50
C ILE A 150 -16.55 -28.28 -16.27
N MET A 151 -15.61 -28.72 -15.43
CA MET A 151 -15.44 -30.12 -15.07
C MET A 151 -16.73 -30.73 -14.50
N ASN A 152 -17.38 -30.06 -13.56
CA ASN A 152 -18.64 -30.53 -12.96
C ASN A 152 -19.78 -30.60 -14.00
N SER A 153 -19.83 -29.62 -14.91
CA SER A 153 -20.81 -29.61 -16.01
C SER A 153 -20.63 -30.84 -16.92
N PHE A 154 -19.39 -31.17 -17.31
CA PHE A 154 -19.11 -32.35 -18.14
C PHE A 154 -19.34 -33.67 -17.40
N MET A 155 -19.03 -33.76 -16.10
CA MET A 155 -19.33 -34.97 -15.31
C MET A 155 -20.83 -35.26 -15.26
N SER A 156 -21.67 -34.22 -15.18
CA SER A 156 -23.12 -34.38 -15.19
C SER A 156 -23.66 -34.98 -16.50
N LEU A 157 -23.02 -34.68 -17.64
CA LEU A 157 -23.35 -35.26 -18.94
C LEU A 157 -22.99 -36.74 -19.05
N GLY A 158 -21.91 -37.18 -18.39
CA GLY A 158 -21.48 -38.59 -18.41
C GLY A 158 -22.51 -39.56 -17.83
N ASN A 159 -23.47 -39.05 -17.05
CA ASN A 159 -24.48 -39.84 -16.35
C ASN A 159 -25.86 -39.85 -17.03
N VAL A 160 -26.04 -39.15 -18.16
CA VAL A 160 -27.34 -39.08 -18.87
C VAL A 160 -27.31 -39.86 -20.19
N LYS A 161 -28.43 -40.53 -20.52
CA LYS A 161 -28.54 -41.34 -21.76
C LYS A 161 -28.55 -40.50 -23.04
N GLN A 162 -28.94 -39.24 -22.96
CA GLN A 162 -28.97 -38.30 -24.07
C GLN A 162 -28.53 -36.92 -23.58
N ALA A 163 -27.30 -36.55 -23.88
CA ALA A 163 -26.72 -35.27 -23.54
C ALA A 163 -27.23 -34.17 -24.49
N THR A 164 -27.58 -33.00 -23.94
CA THR A 164 -27.89 -31.81 -24.75
C THR A 164 -27.08 -30.61 -24.27
N LEU A 165 -26.72 -29.70 -25.19
CA LEU A 165 -25.98 -28.47 -24.83
C LEU A 165 -26.74 -27.60 -23.83
N ALA A 166 -28.07 -27.61 -23.89
CA ALA A 166 -28.92 -26.88 -22.95
C ALA A 166 -28.74 -27.32 -21.49
N GLN A 167 -28.33 -28.57 -21.24
CA GLN A 167 -28.12 -29.10 -19.88
C GLN A 167 -26.83 -28.58 -19.23
N VAL A 168 -25.79 -28.24 -20.02
CA VAL A 168 -24.51 -27.76 -19.49
C VAL A 168 -24.30 -26.26 -19.62
N ALA A 169 -25.07 -25.59 -20.49
CA ALA A 169 -24.94 -24.16 -20.71
C ALA A 169 -25.01 -23.32 -19.42
N PRO A 170 -25.88 -23.61 -18.43
CA PRO A 170 -25.90 -22.87 -17.16
C PRO A 170 -24.59 -23.02 -16.36
N GLY A 171 -24.12 -24.25 -16.15
CA GLY A 171 -22.90 -24.50 -15.36
C GLY A 171 -21.62 -23.95 -16.01
N ILE A 172 -21.57 -23.91 -17.35
CA ILE A 172 -20.47 -23.24 -18.08
C ILE A 172 -20.57 -21.72 -17.92
N ALA A 173 -21.76 -21.13 -18.01
CA ALA A 173 -21.95 -19.69 -17.82
C ALA A 173 -21.52 -19.24 -16.41
N GLU A 174 -21.90 -19.97 -15.38
CA GLU A 174 -21.49 -19.73 -13.99
C GLU A 174 -19.97 -19.83 -13.81
N ALA A 175 -19.37 -20.86 -14.41
CA ALA A 175 -17.94 -21.06 -14.41
C ALA A 175 -17.20 -19.85 -15.01
N LEU A 176 -17.69 -19.28 -16.11
CA LEU A 176 -17.11 -18.10 -16.75
C LEU A 176 -17.25 -16.83 -15.90
N ILE A 177 -18.32 -16.69 -15.13
CA ILE A 177 -18.50 -15.56 -14.19
C ILE A 177 -17.40 -15.55 -13.13
N ALA A 178 -16.95 -16.72 -12.63
CA ALA A 178 -15.86 -16.79 -11.65
C ALA A 178 -14.56 -16.14 -12.16
N THR A 179 -14.18 -16.38 -13.42
CA THR A 179 -13.03 -15.71 -14.04
C THR A 179 -13.26 -14.22 -14.22
N ALA A 180 -14.46 -13.81 -14.64
CA ALA A 180 -14.79 -12.40 -14.82
C ALA A 180 -14.67 -11.61 -13.50
N ILE A 181 -15.18 -12.17 -12.39
CA ILE A 181 -15.03 -11.59 -11.04
C ILE A 181 -13.55 -11.58 -10.62
N GLY A 182 -12.79 -12.64 -10.93
CA GLY A 182 -11.36 -12.71 -10.63
C GLY A 182 -10.56 -11.59 -11.30
N LEU A 183 -10.84 -11.33 -12.58
CA LEU A 183 -10.24 -10.19 -13.30
C LEU A 183 -10.70 -8.84 -12.75
N PHE A 184 -11.99 -8.72 -12.41
CA PHE A 184 -12.54 -7.50 -11.82
C PHE A 184 -11.89 -7.15 -10.47
N ALA A 185 -11.55 -8.17 -9.65
CA ALA A 185 -10.80 -7.97 -8.42
C ALA A 185 -9.32 -7.64 -8.67
N ALA A 186 -8.69 -8.31 -9.65
CA ALA A 186 -7.27 -8.18 -9.93
C ALA A 186 -6.88 -6.83 -10.55
N ILE A 187 -7.60 -6.38 -11.57
CA ILE A 187 -7.21 -5.22 -12.40
C ILE A 187 -7.07 -3.94 -11.56
N PRO A 188 -8.05 -3.54 -10.72
CA PRO A 188 -7.93 -2.36 -9.87
C PRO A 188 -6.79 -2.50 -8.86
N ALA A 189 -6.59 -3.70 -8.29
CA ALA A 189 -5.55 -3.96 -7.31
C ALA A 189 -4.14 -3.78 -7.90
N VAL A 190 -3.89 -4.32 -9.10
CA VAL A 190 -2.59 -4.16 -9.80
C VAL A 190 -2.34 -2.70 -10.17
N ILE A 191 -3.33 -1.99 -10.72
CA ILE A 191 -3.19 -0.58 -11.09
C ILE A 191 -2.87 0.27 -9.86
N ALA A 192 -3.59 0.04 -8.77
CA ALA A 192 -3.37 0.75 -7.52
C ALA A 192 -2.01 0.45 -6.90
N TYR A 193 -1.64 -0.82 -6.81
CA TYR A 193 -0.33 -1.25 -6.31
C TYR A 193 0.81 -0.57 -7.08
N ASN A 194 0.82 -0.66 -8.40
CA ASN A 194 1.86 -0.04 -9.23
C ASN A 194 1.92 1.48 -9.02
N ARG A 195 0.75 2.14 -8.98
CA ARG A 195 0.69 3.59 -8.77
C ARG A 195 1.20 4.01 -7.39
N PHE A 196 0.84 3.28 -6.34
CA PHE A 196 1.22 3.62 -4.98
C PHE A 196 2.68 3.26 -4.69
N SER A 197 3.16 2.11 -5.17
CA SER A 197 4.58 1.73 -5.09
C SER A 197 5.47 2.79 -5.75
N THR A 198 5.17 3.21 -6.98
CA THR A 198 5.96 4.28 -7.65
C THR A 198 5.92 5.60 -6.89
N ARG A 199 4.80 5.93 -6.23
CA ARG A 199 4.69 7.15 -5.42
C ARG A 199 5.48 7.05 -4.12
N LEU A 200 5.43 5.89 -3.46
CA LEU A 200 6.20 5.59 -2.27
C LEU A 200 7.70 5.66 -2.58
N ASP A 201 8.17 5.04 -3.66
CA ASP A 201 9.59 5.08 -4.06
C ASP A 201 10.09 6.52 -4.27
N ARG A 202 9.26 7.38 -4.89
CA ARG A 202 9.60 8.80 -5.07
C ARG A 202 9.66 9.53 -3.73
N LEU A 203 8.74 9.25 -2.81
CA LEU A 203 8.73 9.84 -1.48
C LEU A 203 9.93 9.37 -0.66
N THR A 204 10.28 8.09 -0.73
CA THR A 204 11.50 7.51 -0.15
C THR A 204 12.73 8.27 -0.62
N GLY A 205 12.88 8.48 -1.93
CA GLY A 205 14.01 9.22 -2.49
C GLY A 205 14.10 10.66 -1.96
N ARG A 206 12.96 11.33 -1.74
CA ARG A 206 12.93 12.66 -1.10
C ARG A 206 13.39 12.62 0.34
N TYR A 207 12.92 11.65 1.12
CA TYR A 207 13.34 11.52 2.52
C TYR A 207 14.83 11.19 2.64
N GLU A 208 15.36 10.32 1.79
CA GLU A 208 16.79 10.02 1.74
C GLU A 208 17.62 11.24 1.38
N LEU A 209 17.20 12.00 0.36
CA LEU A 209 17.86 13.25 -0.03
C LEU A 209 17.85 14.25 1.13
N PHE A 210 16.71 14.43 1.79
CA PHE A 210 16.59 15.30 2.95
C PHE A 210 17.55 14.92 4.08
N VAL A 211 17.68 13.61 4.38
CA VAL A 211 18.63 13.14 5.41
C VAL A 211 20.06 13.56 5.06
N GLU A 212 20.49 13.37 3.82
CA GLU A 212 21.83 13.75 3.38
C GLU A 212 22.05 15.27 3.40
N GLU A 213 21.07 16.05 2.93
CA GLU A 213 21.10 17.51 2.96
C GLU A 213 21.16 18.05 4.39
N PHE A 214 20.35 17.48 5.29
CA PHE A 214 20.34 17.90 6.68
C PHE A 214 21.64 17.53 7.40
N VAL A 215 22.24 16.37 7.11
CA VAL A 215 23.58 15.99 7.60
C VAL A 215 24.62 17.05 7.22
N VAL A 216 24.61 17.54 5.98
CA VAL A 216 25.54 18.61 5.55
C VAL A 216 25.35 19.88 6.36
N LEU A 217 24.11 20.26 6.68
CA LEU A 217 23.83 21.42 7.53
C LEU A 217 24.30 21.21 8.98
N LEU A 218 24.07 20.02 9.54
CA LEU A 218 24.55 19.66 10.88
C LEU A 218 26.09 19.68 10.96
N GLN A 219 26.78 19.18 9.93
CA GLN A 219 28.24 19.27 9.84
C GLN A 219 28.72 20.72 9.91
N ARG A 220 28.11 21.63 9.15
CA ARG A 220 28.46 23.06 9.20
C ARG A 220 28.23 23.65 10.60
N GLN A 221 27.11 23.32 11.24
CA GLN A 221 26.79 23.80 12.59
C GLN A 221 27.67 23.19 13.69
N ALA A 222 28.13 21.96 13.52
CA ALA A 222 29.00 21.29 14.50
C ALA A 222 30.41 21.91 14.56
N HIS A 223 30.87 22.49 13.45
CA HIS A 223 32.17 23.16 13.37
C HIS A 223 32.13 24.65 13.74
N GLN A 224 30.94 25.28 13.70
CA GLN A 224 30.73 26.64 14.19
C GLN A 224 30.56 26.61 15.72
N LYS A 225 31.66 26.92 16.42
CA LYS A 225 31.67 27.07 17.89
C LYS A 225 30.79 28.22 18.34
#